data_AF-A0A834CLG8-F1
#
_entry.id   AF-A0A834CLG8-F1
#
_cell.length_a   1.000
_cell.length_b   1.000
_cell.length_c   1.000
_cell.angle_alpha   90.00
_cell.angle_beta   90.00
_cell.angle_gamma   90.00
#
_symmetry.space_group_name_H-M   'P 1'
#
loop_
_entity.id
_entity.type
_entity.pdbx_description
1 polymer ?
#
loop_
_entity_poly.entity_id
_entity_poly.type
_entity_poly.pdbx_seq_one_letter_code
_entity_poly.pdbx_strand_id
1 'polypeptide(L)' 'MAPLLCHLDKQLSAMDIEHLFKPDLSEAGSNKRNQEEKTISFWADYLLDCEVSHGKHVCQHFKAPSRGQLQHI' A
#
# COMPACT_ATOMS: atom_id res chain seq x y z
N MET A 1 22.71 28.33 9.65
CA MET A 1 23.03 26.98 9.11
C MET A 1 21.96 26.03 9.64
N ALA A 2 21.06 25.54 8.79
CA ALA A 2 20.07 24.55 9.19
C ALA A 2 20.72 23.16 9.11
N PRO A 3 20.54 22.27 10.10
CA PRO A 3 21.04 20.91 10.00
C PRO A 3 20.21 20.19 8.93
N LEU A 4 20.79 20.04 7.74
CA LEU A 4 20.29 19.12 6.74
C LEU A 4 20.52 17.71 7.31
N LEU A 5 19.45 16.90 7.35
CA LEU A 5 19.46 15.50 7.78
C LEU A 5 19.50 15.24 9.31
N CYS A 6 18.96 16.14 10.14
CA CYS A 6 18.57 15.71 11.50
C CYS A 6 17.40 14.73 11.37
N HIS A 7 17.65 13.44 11.61
CA HIS A 7 16.57 12.46 11.74
C HIS A 7 15.63 12.95 12.84
N LEU A 8 14.35 13.10 12.50
CA LEU A 8 13.30 13.35 13.46
C LEU A 8 12.52 12.04 13.56
N ASP A 9 12.57 11.40 14.72
CA ASP A 9 11.85 10.16 15.01
C ASP A 9 10.35 10.47 15.16
N LYS A 10 9.72 10.84 14.03
CA LYS A 10 8.29 11.08 13.92
C LYS A 10 7.66 9.78 13.45
N GLN A 11 6.82 9.19 14.30
CA GLN A 11 5.90 8.15 13.86
C GLN A 11 4.95 8.74 12.82
N LEU A 12 4.97 8.18 11.62
CA LEU A 12 4.06 8.54 10.53
C LEU A 12 2.78 7.73 10.68
N SER A 13 1.64 8.40 10.53
CA SER A 13 0.35 7.73 10.38
C SER A 13 0.22 7.07 9.00
N ALA A 14 -0.74 6.16 8.85
CA ALA A 14 -1.18 5.61 7.58
C ALA A 14 -1.50 6.74 6.60
N MET A 15 -2.24 7.76 7.05
CA MET A 15 -2.56 8.94 6.25
C MET A 15 -1.32 9.74 5.83
N ASP A 16 -0.33 9.90 6.73
CA ASP A 16 0.94 10.54 6.37
C ASP A 16 1.65 9.76 5.25
N ILE A 17 1.68 8.42 5.34
CA ILE A 17 2.30 7.55 4.34
C ILE A 17 1.53 7.58 3.01
N GLU A 18 0.20 7.55 3.03
CA GLU A 18 -0.64 7.69 1.83
C GLU A 18 -0.41 9.01 1.11
N HIS A 19 -0.21 10.10 1.87
CA HIS A 19 0.05 11.41 1.29
C HIS A 19 1.44 11.53 0.68
N LEU A 20 2.42 10.79 1.20
CA LEU A 20 3.79 10.76 0.70
C LEU A 20 3.92 9.97 -0.60
N PHE A 21 3.19 8.87 -0.75
CA PHE A 21 3.28 7.98 -1.91
C PHE A 21 1.98 8.00 -2.71
N LYS A 22 1.95 8.84 -3.75
CA LYS A 22 0.85 8.86 -4.73
C LYS A 22 1.21 7.96 -5.91
N PRO A 23 0.52 6.82 -6.09
CA PRO A 23 0.79 5.93 -7.21
C PRO A 23 0.41 6.61 -8.53
N ASP A 24 1.27 6.48 -9.53
CA ASP A 24 0.95 6.83 -10.91
C ASP A 24 0.12 5.71 -11.52
N LEU A 25 -1.06 6.04 -12.06
CA LEU A 25 -2.05 5.06 -12.52
C LEU A 25 -2.15 5.04 -14.03
N SER A 26 -2.14 3.84 -14.62
CA SER A 26 -2.34 3.60 -16.05
C SER A 26 -3.66 4.18 -16.52
N GLU A 27 -3.83 4.72 -17.73
CA GLU A 27 -5.08 5.37 -18.19
C GLU A 27 -6.41 4.71 -17.74
N ALA A 28 -7.40 5.55 -17.41
CA ALA A 28 -8.72 5.10 -16.99
C ALA A 28 -9.36 4.20 -18.07
N GLY A 29 -9.94 3.07 -17.65
CA GLY A 29 -10.51 2.07 -18.55
C GLY A 29 -9.53 1.02 -19.08
N SER A 30 -8.23 1.16 -18.80
CA SER A 30 -7.27 0.07 -19.03
C SER A 30 -7.56 -1.12 -18.12
N ASN A 31 -7.33 -2.35 -18.61
CA ASN A 31 -7.36 -3.57 -17.79
C ASN A 31 -6.43 -3.46 -16.57
N LYS A 32 -5.37 -2.66 -16.66
CA LYS A 32 -4.44 -2.39 -15.57
C LYS A 32 -5.06 -1.49 -14.48
N ARG A 33 -5.89 -0.51 -14.84
CA ARG A 33 -6.49 0.46 -13.91
C ARG A 33 -7.31 -0.23 -12.81
N ASN A 34 -8.15 -1.19 -13.17
CA ASN A 34 -8.97 -1.93 -12.20
C ASN A 34 -8.11 -2.78 -11.23
N GLN A 35 -6.94 -3.26 -11.68
CA GLN A 35 -6.02 -3.99 -10.81
C GLN A 35 -5.27 -3.04 -9.87
N GLU A 36 -4.82 -1.90 -10.40
CA GLU A 36 -4.15 -0.85 -9.63
C GLU A 36 -5.06 -0.30 -8.53
N GLU A 37 -6.33 0.00 -8.84
CA GLU A 37 -7.32 0.50 -7.86
C GLU A 37 -7.53 -0.49 -6.71
N LYS A 38 -7.61 -1.79 -7.01
CA LYS A 38 -7.69 -2.83 -5.96
C LYS A 38 -6.41 -2.88 -5.13
N THR A 39 -5.24 -2.78 -5.76
CA THR A 39 -3.97 -2.76 -5.04
C THR A 39 -3.87 -1.56 -4.10
N ILE A 40 -4.36 -0.39 -4.51
CA ILE A 40 -4.39 0.81 -3.67
C ILE A 40 -5.28 0.60 -2.45
N SER A 41 -6.49 0.04 -2.63
CA SER A 41 -7.38 -0.21 -1.48
C SER A 41 -6.76 -1.20 -0.49
N PHE A 42 -6.11 -2.26 -0.97
CA PHE A 42 -5.40 -3.20 -0.10
C PHE A 42 -4.22 -2.55 0.63
N TRP A 43 -3.53 -1.60 -0.01
CA TRP A 43 -2.43 -0.88 0.62
C TRP A 43 -2.94 0.04 1.73
N ALA A 44 -4.05 0.75 1.51
CA ALA A 44 -4.71 1.57 2.53
C ALA A 44 -5.10 0.73 3.77
N ASP A 45 -5.75 -0.41 3.55
CA ASP A 45 -6.13 -1.34 4.61
C ASP A 45 -4.90 -1.85 5.38
N TYR A 46 -3.83 -2.20 4.67
CA TYR A 46 -2.57 -2.64 5.28
C TYR A 46 -1.92 -1.56 6.15
N LEU A 47 -1.93 -0.31 5.72
CA LEU A 47 -1.37 0.80 6.50
C LEU A 47 -2.18 1.03 7.79
N LEU A 48 -3.51 1.00 7.71
CA LEU A 48 -4.39 1.08 8.87
C LEU A 48 -4.15 -0.10 9.82
N ASP A 49 -4.02 -1.31 9.29
CA ASP A 49 -3.69 -2.49 10.09
C ASP A 49 -2.34 -2.32 10.80
N CYS A 50 -1.35 -1.69 10.18
CA CYS A 50 -0.05 -1.42 10.82
C CYS A 50 -0.18 -0.46 12.00
N GLU A 51 -0.97 0.62 11.86
CA GLU A 51 -1.24 1.56 12.96
C GLU A 51 -1.93 0.88 14.14
N VAL A 52 -2.87 -0.02 13.85
CA VAL A 52 -3.64 -0.76 14.86
C VAL A 52 -2.82 -1.94 15.45
N SER A 53 -1.94 -2.54 14.65
CA SER A 53 -1.10 -3.70 15.03
C SER A 53 0.05 -3.36 15.95
N HIS A 54 0.32 -2.08 16.22
CA HIS A 54 1.16 -1.67 17.34
C HIS A 54 0.60 -2.16 18.71
N GLY A 55 -0.61 -2.77 18.73
CA GLY A 55 -1.22 -3.42 19.88
C GLY A 55 -1.38 -4.95 19.89
N LYS A 56 -1.20 -5.71 18.77
CA LYS A 56 -1.15 -7.20 18.75
C LYS A 56 -1.00 -7.78 17.33
N HIS A 57 -0.28 -8.89 17.25
CA HIS A 57 0.00 -9.68 16.04
C HIS A 57 -1.23 -9.98 15.17
N VAL A 58 -1.35 -9.43 13.96
CA VAL A 58 -2.00 -10.12 12.82
C VAL A 58 -1.36 -9.68 11.50
N CYS A 59 -0.51 -10.54 10.92
CA CYS A 59 -0.29 -10.62 9.48
C CYS A 59 -0.42 -12.10 9.11
N GLN A 60 -1.65 -12.61 9.10
CA GLN A 60 -1.95 -13.96 8.61
C GLN A 60 -3.04 -13.91 7.55
N HIS A 61 -2.74 -13.32 6.39
CA HIS A 61 -3.26 -13.77 5.09
C HIS A 61 -2.65 -12.96 3.94
N PHE A 62 -1.32 -12.94 3.81
CA PHE A 62 -0.73 -12.53 2.54
C PHE A 62 -0.83 -13.71 1.56
N LYS A 63 -1.94 -13.81 0.83
CA LYS A 63 -2.00 -14.66 -0.38
C LYS A 63 -1.97 -13.75 -1.59
N ALA A 64 -0.77 -13.58 -2.14
CA ALA A 64 -0.59 -12.97 -3.45
C ALA A 64 -1.52 -13.66 -4.46
N PRO A 65 -2.22 -12.91 -5.34
CA PRO A 65 -2.97 -13.53 -6.41
C PRO A 65 -1.98 -14.30 -7.29
N SER A 66 -2.11 -15.63 -7.28
CA SER A 66 -1.30 -16.53 -8.10
C SER A 66 -1.40 -16.07 -9.56
N ARG A 67 -0.28 -15.57 -10.10
CA ARG A 67 -0.12 -15.44 -11.55
C ARG A 67 -0.25 -16.83 -12.15
N GLY A 68 -1.41 -17.14 -12.73
CA GLY A 68 -1.57 -18.36 -13.51
C GLY A 68 -2.96 -18.98 -13.46
N GLN A 69 -3.88 -18.41 -14.25
CA GLN A 69 -4.81 -19.25 -15.00
C GLN A 69 -5.28 -18.51 -16.26
N LEU A 70 -4.31 -18.23 -17.14
CA LEU A 70 -4.55 -18.23 -18.58
C LEU A 70 -4.22 -19.65 -19.05
N GLN A 71 -5.26 -20.45 -19.28
CA GLN A 71 -5.22 -21.66 -20.12
C GLN A 71 -6.69 -21.99 -20.41
N HIS A 72 -7.20 -21.51 -21.55
CA HIS A 72 -7.30 -22.22 -22.85
C HIS A 72 -8.49 -23.18 -22.87
N ILE A 73 -9.41 -22.86 -23.80
CA ILE A 73 -10.62 -23.58 -24.25
C ILE A 73 -11.84 -23.42 -23.34
#